data_AF-A0A2T0S2H4-F1
#
_entry.id   AF-A0A2T0S2H4-F1
#
_cell.length_a   1.000
_cell.length_b   1.000
_cell.length_c   1.000
_cell.angle_alpha   90.00
_cell.angle_beta   90.00
_cell.angle_gamma   90.00
#
_symmetry.space_group_name_H-M   'P 1'
#
loop_
_entity.id
_entity.type
_entity.pdbx_description
1 polymer ?
#
loop_
_entity_poly.entity_id
_entity_poly.type
_entity_poly.pdbx_seq_one_letter_code
_entity_poly.pdbx_strand_id
1 'polypeptide(L)'
;MNGLFSGAAARAALRSAHASLAELMSSVGVTGLEAAAHSPGLLAIVDQHEAGIRDSLTTEARPLTPVILAAYAEGVRDAAFKHGWRAPAGPIDWAANDWVLNRLLAVCSLARTLPAA
;
A
#
# COMPACT_ATOMS: atom_id res chain seq x y z
N MET A 1 -25.74 1.66 25.78
CA MET A 1 -25.21 2.90 25.18
C MET A 1 -23.95 2.60 24.33
N ASN A 2 -24.03 1.90 23.20
CA ASN A 2 -22.82 1.45 22.46
C ASN A 2 -22.73 1.85 20.97
N GLY A 3 -23.58 2.77 20.47
CA GLY A 3 -23.65 3.07 19.03
C GLY A 3 -22.80 4.25 18.54
N LEU A 4 -22.62 5.29 19.36
CA LEU A 4 -22.07 6.57 18.88
C LEU A 4 -20.55 6.57 18.72
N PHE A 5 -19.83 5.97 19.66
CA PHE A 5 -18.36 5.94 19.65
C PHE A 5 -17.79 5.00 18.57
N SER A 6 -18.48 3.88 18.28
CA SER A 6 -18.05 2.93 17.24
C SER A 6 -18.08 3.56 15.85
N GLY A 7 -19.14 4.32 15.52
CA GLY A 7 -19.24 4.99 14.22
C GLY A 7 -18.25 6.14 14.03
N ALA A 8 -17.99 6.94 15.08
CA ALA A 8 -17.01 8.02 15.02
C ALA A 8 -15.57 7.49 14.85
N ALA A 9 -15.21 6.44 15.61
CA ALA A 9 -13.92 5.78 15.50
C ALA A 9 -13.73 5.14 14.12
N ALA A 10 -14.73 4.44 13.58
CA ALA A 10 -14.68 3.85 12.24
C ALA A 10 -14.45 4.92 11.15
N ARG A 11 -15.15 6.06 11.22
CA ARG A 11 -14.93 7.17 10.28
C ARG A 11 -13.54 7.79 10.42
N ALA A 12 -13.02 7.92 11.64
CA ALA A 12 -11.68 8.42 11.87
C ALA A 12 -10.61 7.47 11.30
N ALA A 13 -10.76 6.17 11.51
CA ALA A 13 -9.87 5.15 10.96
C ALA A 13 -9.87 5.17 9.42
N LEU A 14 -11.04 5.29 8.80
CA LEU A 14 -11.15 5.38 7.34
C LEU A 14 -10.44 6.64 6.78
N ARG A 15 -10.65 7.81 7.40
CA ARG A 15 -9.95 9.04 7.00
C ARG A 15 -8.44 8.92 7.17
N SER A 16 -7.99 8.35 8.29
CA SER A 16 -6.57 8.12 8.54
C SER A 16 -5.97 7.19 7.49
N ALA A 17 -6.66 6.09 7.16
CA ALA A 17 -6.21 5.16 6.14
C ALA A 17 -6.09 5.82 4.76
N HIS A 18 -7.05 6.65 4.36
CA HIS A 18 -6.97 7.41 3.11
C HIS A 18 -5.81 8.40 3.11
N ALA A 19 -5.57 9.11 4.21
CA ALA A 19 -4.44 10.02 4.32
C ALA A 19 -3.11 9.26 4.18
N SER A 20 -2.94 8.12 4.87
CA SER A 20 -1.74 7.30 4.77
C SER A 20 -1.52 6.71 3.38
N LEU A 21 -2.59 6.26 2.70
CA LEU A 21 -2.49 5.76 1.32
C LEU A 21 -2.19 6.88 0.32
N ALA A 22 -2.72 8.09 0.53
CA ALA A 22 -2.41 9.25 -0.29
C ALA A 22 -0.94 9.69 -0.13
N GLU A 23 -0.42 9.68 1.09
CA GLU A 23 1.00 9.95 1.36
C GLU A 23 1.90 8.88 0.73
N LEU A 24 1.53 7.61 0.83
CA LEU A 24 2.25 6.51 0.17
C LEU A 24 2.19 6.65 -1.37
N MET A 25 1.04 7.03 -1.93
CA MET A 25 0.92 7.33 -3.36
C MET A 25 1.86 8.48 -3.77
N SER A 26 1.90 9.57 -3.00
CA SER A 26 2.77 10.71 -3.30
C SER A 26 4.27 10.39 -3.20
N SER A 27 4.67 9.55 -2.24
CA SER A 27 6.08 9.25 -1.98
C SER A 27 6.62 8.09 -2.84
N VAL A 28 5.78 7.13 -3.21
CA VAL A 28 6.17 5.89 -3.89
C VAL A 28 5.35 5.68 -5.16
N GLY A 29 4.03 5.82 -5.07
CA GLY A 29 3.12 5.44 -6.14
C GLY A 29 3.25 6.25 -7.43
N VAL A 30 3.40 7.58 -7.36
CA VAL A 30 3.46 8.44 -8.56
C VAL A 30 4.61 8.04 -9.49
N THR A 31 5.83 8.01 -8.97
CA THR A 31 7.01 7.69 -9.80
C THR A 31 7.10 6.20 -10.12
N GLY A 32 6.66 5.34 -9.19
CA GLY A 32 6.71 3.89 -9.39
C GLY A 32 5.73 3.38 -10.43
N LEU A 33 4.50 3.91 -10.45
CA LEU A 33 3.50 3.52 -11.46
C LEU A 33 3.88 4.06 -12.85
N GLU A 34 4.48 5.26 -12.91
CA GLU A 34 5.06 5.78 -14.15
C GLU A 34 6.21 4.90 -14.64
N ALA A 35 7.13 4.49 -13.76
CA ALA A 35 8.22 3.59 -14.12
C ALA A 35 7.69 2.22 -14.58
N ALA A 36 6.69 1.65 -13.90
CA ALA A 36 6.08 0.37 -14.26
C ALA A 36 5.39 0.43 -15.63
N ALA A 37 4.75 1.55 -15.98
CA ALA A 37 4.15 1.75 -17.29
C ALA A 37 5.16 1.68 -18.45
N HIS A 38 6.43 2.01 -18.18
CA HIS A 38 7.52 1.99 -19.17
C HIS A 38 8.43 0.75 -19.07
N SER A 39 8.20 -0.13 -18.09
CA SER A 39 9.04 -1.31 -17.84
C SER A 39 8.16 -2.55 -17.60
N PRO A 40 7.94 -3.39 -18.62
CA PRO A 40 7.12 -4.60 -18.48
C PRO A 40 7.61 -5.55 -17.37
N GLY A 41 8.93 -5.59 -17.14
CA GLY A 41 9.52 -6.38 -16.06
C GLY A 41 9.12 -5.87 -14.68
N LEU A 42 9.15 -4.55 -14.47
CA LEU A 42 8.69 -3.96 -13.21
C LEU A 42 7.18 -4.13 -13.03
N LEU A 43 6.39 -3.95 -14.09
CA LEU A 43 4.94 -4.18 -14.05
C LEU A 43 4.62 -5.61 -13.60
N ALA A 44 5.29 -6.62 -14.17
CA ALA A 44 5.08 -8.01 -13.78
C ALA A 44 5.43 -8.28 -12.29
N ILE A 45 6.48 -7.63 -11.77
CA ILE A 45 6.85 -7.73 -10.35
C ILE A 45 5.78 -7.07 -9.46
N VAL A 46 5.27 -5.91 -9.85
CA VAL A 46 4.17 -5.23 -9.15
C VAL A 46 2.92 -6.10 -9.15
N ASP A 47 2.53 -6.68 -10.29
CA ASP A 47 1.38 -7.59 -10.40
C ASP A 47 1.53 -8.82 -9.50
N GLN A 48 2.73 -9.42 -9.46
CA GLN A 48 3.02 -10.54 -8.57
C GLN A 48 2.85 -10.14 -7.09
N HIS A 49 3.36 -8.97 -6.72
CA HIS A 49 3.15 -8.46 -5.38
C HIS A 49 1.67 -8.20 -5.12
N GLU A 50 0.93 -7.58 -6.03
CA GLU A 50 -0.51 -7.37 -5.84
C GLU A 50 -1.25 -8.69 -5.54
N ALA A 51 -0.98 -9.73 -6.33
CA ALA A 51 -1.54 -11.07 -6.10
C ALA A 51 -1.19 -11.56 -4.69
N GLY A 52 0.07 -11.51 -4.30
CA GLY A 52 0.49 -11.90 -2.96
C GLY A 52 -0.10 -11.03 -1.83
N ILE A 53 -0.47 -9.77 -2.07
CA ILE A 53 -1.18 -8.93 -1.07
C ILE A 53 -2.62 -9.43 -0.95
N ARG A 54 -3.31 -9.62 -2.08
CA ARG A 54 -4.68 -10.11 -2.09
C ARG A 54 -4.77 -11.46 -1.39
N ASP A 55 -3.87 -12.38 -1.68
CA ASP A 55 -3.80 -13.70 -1.03
C ASP A 55 -3.59 -13.61 0.49
N SER A 56 -2.83 -12.59 0.94
CA SER A 56 -2.55 -12.40 2.37
C SER A 56 -3.70 -11.72 3.13
N LEU A 57 -4.50 -10.88 2.46
CA LEU A 57 -5.44 -9.97 3.12
C LEU A 57 -6.91 -10.28 2.87
N THR A 58 -7.22 -10.96 1.77
CA THR A 58 -8.61 -11.18 1.35
C THR A 58 -9.06 -12.60 1.66
N THR A 59 -10.29 -12.70 2.14
CA THR A 59 -11.04 -13.96 2.23
C THR A 59 -12.44 -13.67 1.72
N GLU A 60 -13.23 -14.71 1.39
CA GLU A 60 -14.61 -14.52 0.92
C GLU A 60 -15.46 -13.67 1.88
N ALA A 61 -15.18 -13.72 3.18
CA ALA A 61 -15.89 -12.97 4.22
C ALA A 61 -15.29 -11.59 4.54
N ARG A 62 -14.13 -11.23 3.97
CA ARG A 62 -13.42 -9.97 4.27
C ARG A 62 -12.84 -9.36 2.99
N PRO A 63 -13.55 -8.43 2.33
CA PRO A 63 -13.01 -7.74 1.18
C PRO A 63 -11.83 -6.84 1.57
N LEU A 64 -10.99 -6.53 0.59
CA LEU A 64 -9.93 -5.54 0.76
C LEU A 64 -10.55 -4.16 1.03
N THR A 65 -10.09 -3.48 2.08
CA THR A 65 -10.57 -2.13 2.45
C THR A 65 -9.38 -1.18 2.59
N PRO A 66 -9.59 0.15 2.51
CA PRO A 66 -8.51 1.11 2.70
C PRO A 66 -7.82 0.97 4.05
N VAL A 67 -8.58 0.68 5.11
CA VAL A 67 -8.04 0.49 6.47
C VAL A 67 -7.10 -0.72 6.53
N ILE A 68 -7.51 -1.86 5.97
CA ILE A 68 -6.67 -3.07 5.95
C ILE A 68 -5.42 -2.84 5.11
N LEU A 69 -5.55 -2.16 3.96
CA LEU A 69 -4.44 -1.92 3.05
C LEU A 69 -3.43 -0.92 3.62
N ALA A 70 -3.89 0.14 4.31
CA ALA A 70 -3.01 1.09 5.00
C ALA A 70 -2.24 0.41 6.15
N ALA A 71 -2.94 -0.38 6.98
CA ALA A 71 -2.31 -1.13 8.05
C ALA A 71 -1.29 -2.16 7.53
N TYR A 72 -1.57 -2.79 6.38
CA TYR A 72 -0.62 -3.68 5.73
C TYR A 72 0.66 -2.96 5.31
N ALA A 73 0.54 -1.78 4.69
CA ALA A 73 1.69 -0.99 4.25
C ALA A 73 2.56 -0.53 5.44
N GLU A 74 1.94 -0.12 6.54
CA GLU A 74 2.64 0.18 7.79
C GLU A 74 3.37 -1.04 8.33
N GLY A 75 2.71 -2.20 8.41
CA GLY A 75 3.33 -3.45 8.84
C GLY A 75 4.53 -3.88 7.98
N VAL A 76 4.45 -3.70 6.66
CA VAL A 76 5.58 -3.95 5.75
C VAL A 76 6.77 -3.05 6.08
N ARG A 77 6.53 -1.74 6.24
CA ARG A 77 7.60 -0.77 6.58
C ARG A 77 8.21 -1.07 7.93
N ASP A 78 7.39 -1.34 8.94
CA ASP A 78 7.84 -1.63 10.30
C ASP A 78 8.71 -2.89 10.35
N ALA A 79 8.26 -3.97 9.69
CA ALA A 79 9.05 -5.20 9.60
C ALA A 79 10.37 -4.95 8.88
N ALA A 80 10.33 -4.28 7.72
CA ALA A 80 11.53 -3.95 6.95
C ALA A 80 12.51 -3.09 7.77
N PHE A 81 12.02 -2.06 8.47
CA PHE A 81 12.82 -1.18 9.30
C PHE A 81 13.52 -1.93 10.44
N LYS A 82 12.81 -2.85 11.10
CA LYS A 82 13.37 -3.75 12.13
C LYS A 82 14.47 -4.66 11.58
N HIS A 83 14.40 -5.01 10.29
CA HIS A 83 15.42 -5.79 9.59
C HIS A 83 16.48 -4.94 8.87
N GLY A 84 16.60 -3.65 9.21
CA GLY A 84 17.67 -2.78 8.74
C GLY A 84 17.40 -2.06 7.42
N TRP A 85 16.24 -2.28 6.79
CA TRP A 85 15.84 -1.50 5.62
C TRP A 85 15.64 -0.03 6.00
N ARG A 86 16.00 0.87 5.08
CA ARG A 86 15.79 2.31 5.22
C ARG A 86 15.22 2.83 3.91
N ALA A 87 14.20 3.68 4.02
CA ALA A 87 13.62 4.32 2.84
C ALA A 87 14.68 5.18 2.13
N PRO A 88 14.68 5.24 0.78
CA PRO A 88 15.55 6.13 0.05
C PRO A 88 15.34 7.59 0.47
N ALA A 89 16.44 8.33 0.68
CA ALA A 89 16.40 9.74 1.04
C ALA A 89 16.23 10.70 -0.17
N GLY A 90 16.12 10.13 -1.38
CA GLY A 90 16.05 10.88 -2.65
C GLY A 90 15.21 10.13 -3.70
N PRO A 91 15.39 10.45 -4.99
CA PRO A 91 14.68 9.76 -6.07
C PRO A 91 14.85 8.24 -5.96
N ILE A 92 13.75 7.51 -6.15
CA ILE A 92 13.76 6.05 -6.12
C ILE A 92 14.33 5.54 -7.43
N ASP A 93 15.40 4.72 -7.33
CA ASP A 93 15.87 3.92 -8.45
C ASP A 93 15.03 2.64 -8.57
N TRP A 94 14.04 2.67 -9.46
CA TRP A 94 13.15 1.54 -9.72
C TRP A 94 13.84 0.37 -10.43
N ALA A 95 15.05 0.55 -10.97
CA ALA A 95 15.84 -0.54 -11.54
C ALA A 95 16.55 -1.38 -10.46
N ALA A 96 16.73 -0.83 -9.24
CA ALA A 96 17.36 -1.53 -8.12
C ALA A 96 16.53 -2.73 -7.60
N ASN A 97 15.26 -2.83 -8.00
CA ASN A 97 14.36 -3.94 -7.67
C ASN A 97 14.24 -4.19 -6.15
N ASP A 98 14.15 -3.13 -5.36
CA ASP A 98 13.95 -3.22 -3.92
C ASP A 98 12.58 -3.84 -3.61
N TRP A 99 12.61 -5.00 -2.96
CA TRP A 99 11.41 -5.76 -2.61
C TRP A 99 10.40 -4.95 -1.79
N VAL A 100 10.85 -4.13 -0.84
CA VAL A 100 9.98 -3.32 0.03
C VAL A 100 9.32 -2.23 -0.79
N LEU A 101 10.07 -1.53 -1.64
CA LEU A 101 9.52 -0.50 -2.51
C LEU A 101 8.53 -1.08 -3.52
N ASN A 102 8.85 -2.22 -4.14
CA ASN A 102 7.93 -2.90 -5.05
C ASN A 102 6.66 -3.39 -4.33
N ARG A 103 6.79 -3.86 -3.09
CA ARG A 103 5.64 -4.25 -2.26
C ARG A 103 4.74 -3.05 -1.93
N LEU A 104 5.34 -1.90 -1.59
CA LEU A 104 4.62 -0.66 -1.32
C LEU A 104 4.03 -0.03 -2.58
N LEU A 105 4.67 -0.21 -3.74
CA LEU A 105 4.12 0.18 -5.04
C LEU A 105 2.89 -0.65 -5.41
N ALA A 106 2.91 -1.96 -5.13
CA ALA A 106 1.73 -2.80 -5.30
C ALA A 106 0.57 -2.37 -4.38
N VAL A 107 0.85 -1.92 -3.15
CA VAL A 107 -0.17 -1.28 -2.29
C VAL A 107 -0.77 -0.03 -2.97
N CYS A 108 0.05 0.83 -3.58
CA CYS A 108 -0.43 2.02 -4.30
C CYS A 108 -1.35 1.64 -5.46
N SER A 109 -0.98 0.62 -6.23
CA SER A 109 -1.77 0.13 -7.36
C SER A 109 -3.12 -0.44 -6.89
N LEU A 110 -3.12 -1.27 -5.84
CA LEU A 110 -4.35 -1.76 -5.21
C LEU A 110 -5.24 -0.63 -4.69
N ALA A 111 -4.66 0.40 -4.07
CA ALA A 111 -5.41 1.53 -3.54
C ALA A 111 -6.21 2.26 -4.63
N ARG A 112 -5.72 2.31 -5.88
CA ARG A 112 -6.44 2.89 -7.03
C ARG A 112 -7.66 2.09 -7.46
N THR A 113 -7.77 0.83 -7.04
CA THR A 113 -8.91 -0.05 -7.34
C THR A 113 -10.00 0.03 -6.27
N LEU A 114 -9.71 0.65 -5.13
CA LEU A 114 -10.68 0.81 -4.05
C LEU A 114 -11.68 1.94 -4.39
N PRO A 115 -12.92 1.86 -3.90
CA PRO A 115 -13.89 2.94 -4.06
C PRO A 115 -13.33 4.26 -3.52
N ALA A 116 -13.64 5.36 -4.22
CA ALA A 116 -13.34 6.70 -3.72
C ALA A 116 -14.07 6.96 -2.39
N ALA A 117 -13.48 7.82 -1.57
CA ALA A 117 -13.97 8.23 -0.26
C ALA A 117 -15.32 8.97 -0.32
#